data_AF-A0A2V8Y0A3-F1
#
_entry.id   AF-A0A2V8Y0A3-F1
#
_cell.length_a   1.000
_cell.length_b   1.000
_cell.length_c   1.000
_cell.angle_alpha   90.00
_cell.angle_beta   90.00
_cell.angle_gamma   90.00
#
_symmetry.space_group_name_H-M   'P 1'
#
loop_
_entity.id
_entity.type
_entity.pdbx_description
1 polymer ?
#
loop_
_entity_poly.entity_id
_entity_poly.type
_entity_poly.pdbx_seq_one_letter_code
_entity_poly.pdbx_strand_id
1 'polypeptide(L)'
;MDAYLTLFMKLPKVTLYYVATRDTNFARAQKFFFSTFEKLWNPDGPNGLLDYFRTRRTWDAKNYGKLTDRDLIFLNEAKARFAGQGIEDLYRRWQAGEIHDQGVRTEYPKFRTPLEVRFISSTVNGQAALFERHPRQPLNVAVKSSEEACFPGDFTHNVTPAWR
;
A
#
# COMPACT_ATOMS: atom_id res chain seq x y z
N MET A 1 -1.22 0.52 -6.91
CA MET A 1 -0.86 -0.19 -5.67
C MET A 1 0.10 0.69 -4.87
N ASP A 2 1.10 1.26 -5.54
CA ASP A 2 2.13 2.14 -4.96
C ASP A 2 1.61 3.27 -4.07
N ALA A 3 0.49 3.91 -4.43
CA ALA A 3 -0.11 4.98 -3.64
C ALA A 3 -0.49 4.57 -2.19
N TYR A 4 -0.76 3.28 -1.95
CA TYR A 4 -1.16 2.76 -0.64
C TYR A 4 -0.03 2.03 0.10
N LEU A 5 1.14 1.84 -0.53
CA LEU A 5 2.24 1.10 0.08
C LEU A 5 2.74 1.75 1.36
N THR A 6 2.88 3.07 1.38
CA THR A 6 3.30 3.82 2.58
C THR A 6 2.34 3.59 3.75
N LEU A 7 1.04 3.47 3.47
CA LEU A 7 0.05 3.14 4.48
C LEU A 7 0.21 1.69 4.96
N PHE A 8 0.33 0.75 4.03
CA PHE A 8 0.51 -0.67 4.37
C PHE A 8 1.76 -0.87 5.22
N MET A 9 2.86 -0.20 4.93
CA MET A 9 4.11 -0.27 5.72
C MET A 9 3.98 0.24 7.16
N LYS A 10 2.93 1.00 7.48
CA LYS A 10 2.66 1.47 8.86
C LYS A 10 1.73 0.55 9.64
N LEU A 11 1.11 -0.42 8.99
CA LEU A 11 0.14 -1.32 9.63
C LEU A 11 0.83 -2.62 10.07
N PRO A 12 0.55 -3.12 11.30
CA PRO A 12 1.12 -4.40 11.75
C PRO A 12 0.58 -5.59 10.95
N LYS A 13 -0.65 -5.47 10.44
CA LYS A 13 -1.35 -6.48 9.65
C LYS A 13 -2.05 -5.84 8.46
N VAL A 14 -1.94 -6.46 7.30
CA VAL A 14 -2.63 -6.04 6.07
C VAL A 14 -3.38 -7.23 5.48
N THR A 15 -4.68 -7.06 5.28
CA THR A 15 -5.52 -8.05 4.58
C THR A 15 -6.12 -7.36 3.36
N LEU A 16 -5.74 -7.79 2.17
CA LEU A 16 -6.34 -7.33 0.92
C LEU A 16 -7.46 -8.28 0.51
N TYR A 17 -8.68 -7.75 0.36
CA TYR A 17 -9.80 -8.46 -0.24
C TYR A 17 -9.92 -8.09 -1.71
N TYR A 18 -9.73 -9.07 -2.59
CA TYR A 18 -9.88 -8.92 -4.03
C TYR A 18 -11.16 -9.61 -4.48
N VAL A 19 -12.16 -8.81 -4.85
CA VAL A 19 -13.48 -9.27 -5.26
C VAL A 19 -13.62 -9.07 -6.76
N ALA A 20 -13.95 -10.13 -7.51
CA ALA A 20 -14.23 -10.01 -8.93
C ALA A 20 -15.35 -10.97 -9.37
N THR A 21 -15.90 -10.74 -10.56
CA THR A 21 -16.91 -11.60 -11.18
C THR A 21 -16.31 -12.86 -11.81
N ARG A 22 -15.01 -12.84 -12.13
CA ARG A 22 -14.25 -13.96 -12.71
C ARG A 22 -12.95 -14.16 -11.94
N ASP A 23 -12.60 -15.42 -11.73
CA ASP A 23 -11.39 -15.86 -11.04
C ASP A 23 -10.10 -15.78 -11.88
N THR A 24 -10.24 -15.61 -13.21
CA THR A 24 -9.15 -15.52 -14.20
C THR A 24 -7.93 -14.68 -13.78
N ASN A 25 -8.13 -13.60 -13.03
CA ASN A 25 -7.07 -12.69 -12.59
C ASN A 25 -6.59 -12.91 -11.15
N PHE A 26 -7.19 -13.82 -10.38
CA PHE A 26 -6.87 -14.01 -8.96
C PHE A 26 -5.40 -14.36 -8.74
N ALA A 27 -4.89 -15.36 -9.45
CA ALA A 27 -3.50 -15.78 -9.34
C ALA A 27 -2.53 -14.65 -9.71
N ARG A 28 -2.84 -13.89 -10.77
CA ARG A 28 -2.02 -12.76 -11.22
C ARG A 28 -2.02 -11.62 -10.19
N ALA A 29 -3.19 -11.26 -9.66
CA ALA A 29 -3.33 -10.22 -8.65
C ALA A 29 -2.63 -10.59 -7.34
N GLN A 30 -2.79 -11.84 -6.89
CA GLN A 30 -2.11 -12.36 -5.71
C GLN A 30 -0.59 -12.31 -5.86
N LYS A 31 -0.06 -12.82 -6.99
CA LYS A 31 1.37 -12.78 -7.27
C LYS A 31 1.91 -11.35 -7.30
N PHE A 32 1.20 -10.44 -7.96
CA PHE A 32 1.59 -9.03 -8.02
C PHE A 32 1.63 -8.39 -6.63
N PHE A 33 0.60 -8.64 -5.81
CA PHE A 33 0.50 -8.13 -4.45
C PHE A 33 1.69 -8.60 -3.60
N PHE A 34 1.94 -9.90 -3.51
CA PHE A 34 3.05 -10.43 -2.71
C PHE A 34 4.43 -10.04 -3.25
N SER A 35 4.62 -10.00 -4.58
CA SER A 35 5.90 -9.59 -5.17
C SER A 35 6.32 -8.18 -4.77
N THR A 36 5.34 -7.31 -4.48
CA THR A 36 5.62 -5.95 -4.01
C THR A 36 6.18 -5.97 -2.58
N PHE A 37 5.59 -6.77 -1.69
CA PHE A 37 6.08 -6.93 -0.32
C PHE A 37 7.41 -7.68 -0.27
N GLU A 38 7.61 -8.69 -1.12
CA GLU A 38 8.89 -9.42 -1.21
C GLU A 38 10.05 -8.49 -1.56
N LYS A 39 9.85 -7.60 -2.54
CA LYS A 39 10.86 -6.59 -2.89
C LYS A 39 11.15 -5.64 -1.73
N LEU A 40 10.10 -5.23 -1.02
CA LEU A 40 10.23 -4.33 0.13
C LEU A 40 10.95 -5.02 1.30
N TRP A 41 10.61 -6.28 1.61
CA TRP A 41 11.21 -7.03 2.71
C TRP A 41 12.56 -7.66 2.38
N ASN A 42 13.07 -7.50 1.15
CA ASN A 42 14.39 -7.99 0.81
C ASN A 42 15.47 -7.13 1.50
N PRO A 43 16.21 -7.66 2.48
CA PRO A 43 17.25 -6.90 3.17
C PRO A 43 18.45 -6.57 2.26
N ASP A 44 18.68 -7.39 1.23
CA ASP A 44 19.71 -7.24 0.20
C ASP A 44 19.21 -6.50 -1.05
N GLY A 45 17.92 -6.14 -1.07
CA GLY A 45 17.36 -5.38 -2.17
C GLY A 45 17.96 -3.97 -2.25
N PRO A 46 17.82 -3.29 -3.40
CA PRO A 46 18.23 -1.90 -3.49
C PRO A 46 17.45 -1.07 -2.46
N ASN A 47 18.15 -0.22 -1.71
CA ASN A 47 17.58 0.56 -0.61
C ASN A 47 17.01 -0.34 0.52
N GLY A 48 17.56 -1.55 0.64
CA GLY A 48 17.24 -2.52 1.68
C GLY A 48 17.86 -2.19 3.03
N LEU A 49 17.67 -3.10 3.99
CA LEU A 49 18.16 -2.91 5.35
C LEU A 49 19.70 -2.84 5.44
N LEU A 50 20.40 -3.68 4.67
CA LEU A 50 21.87 -3.71 4.73
C LEU A 50 22.48 -2.45 4.11
N ASP A 51 21.88 -1.93 3.03
CA ASP A 51 22.27 -0.66 2.45
C ASP A 51 22.04 0.49 3.44
N TYR A 52 20.92 0.47 4.17
CA TYR A 52 20.68 1.41 5.25
C TYR A 52 21.76 1.33 6.34
N PHE A 53 22.13 0.13 6.80
CA PHE A 53 23.18 -0.04 7.82
C PHE A 53 24.55 0.48 7.35
N ARG A 54 24.94 0.19 6.11
CA ARG A 54 26.21 0.66 5.53
C ARG A 54 26.23 2.18 5.36
N THR A 55 25.13 2.75 4.86
CA THR A 55 24.98 4.20 4.66
C THR A 55 24.98 4.92 5.99
N ARG A 56 24.23 4.40 6.97
CA ARG A 56 24.17 4.95 8.33
C ARG A 56 25.52 4.86 9.04
N ARG A 57 26.26 3.76 8.91
CA ARG A 57 27.62 3.64 9.48
C ARG A 57 28.56 4.72 8.94
N THR A 58 28.44 5.03 7.64
CA THR A 58 29.25 6.08 6.99
C THR A 58 28.85 7.48 7.50
N TRP A 59 27.55 7.73 7.67
CA TRP A 59 27.00 8.94 8.28
C TRP A 59 27.46 9.12 9.72
N ASP A 60 27.32 8.10 10.56
CA ASP A 60 27.69 8.12 11.98
C ASP A 60 29.20 8.33 12.18
N ALA A 61 30.01 7.78 11.26
CA ALA A 61 31.46 8.02 11.22
C ALA A 61 31.85 9.42 10.72
N LYS A 62 30.88 10.31 10.49
CA LYS A 62 31.05 11.69 9.98
C LYS A 62 31.80 11.78 8.64
N ASN A 63 31.77 10.70 7.85
CA ASN A 63 32.44 10.62 6.56
C ASN A 63 31.54 11.15 5.44
N TYR A 64 31.04 12.38 5.59
CA TYR A 64 30.04 12.97 4.69
C TYR A 64 30.53 13.12 3.25
N GLY A 65 31.84 13.26 3.02
CA GLY A 65 32.41 13.34 1.67
C GLY A 65 32.28 12.05 0.84
N LYS A 66 31.87 10.93 1.45
CA LYS A 66 31.57 9.67 0.75
C LYS A 66 30.09 9.48 0.44
N LEU A 67 29.22 10.35 0.96
CA LEU A 67 27.78 10.26 0.77
C LEU A 67 27.35 11.21 -0.34
N THR A 68 26.54 10.70 -1.26
CA THR A 68 25.92 11.50 -2.31
C THR A 68 24.58 12.08 -1.83
N ASP A 69 24.05 13.09 -2.52
CA ASP A 69 22.72 13.65 -2.23
C ASP A 69 21.62 12.58 -2.25
N ARG A 70 21.76 11.56 -3.11
CA ARG A 70 20.85 10.42 -3.17
C ARG A 70 20.91 9.59 -1.89
N ASP A 71 22.10 9.38 -1.34
CA ASP A 71 22.28 8.63 -0.09
C ASP A 71 21.67 9.38 1.10
N LEU A 72 21.71 10.72 1.08
CA LEU A 72 21.07 11.56 2.10
C LEU A 72 19.55 11.46 2.06
N ILE A 73 18.96 11.54 0.86
CA ILE A 73 17.53 11.36 0.65
C ILE A 73 17.12 9.95 1.10
N PHE A 74 17.84 8.93 0.64
CA PHE A 74 17.61 7.54 1.05
C PHE A 74 17.72 7.37 2.57
N LEU A 75 18.75 7.93 3.22
CA LEU A 75 18.94 7.81 4.66
C LEU A 75 17.75 8.40 5.44
N ASN A 76 17.18 9.51 4.98
CA ASN A 76 16.02 10.12 5.61
C ASN A 76 14.76 9.24 5.47
N GLU A 77 14.50 8.71 4.27
CA GLU A 77 13.38 7.79 4.02
C GLU A 77 13.55 6.47 4.80
N ALA A 78 14.76 5.93 4.82
CA ALA A 78 15.11 4.71 5.50
C ALA A 78 14.98 4.86 7.03
N LYS A 79 15.35 6.01 7.60
CA LYS A 79 15.11 6.29 9.03
C LYS A 79 13.63 6.22 9.38
N ALA A 80 12.76 6.80 8.56
CA ALA A 80 11.31 6.70 8.78
C ALA A 80 10.79 5.26 8.65
N ARG A 81 11.34 4.49 7.70
CA ARG A 81 10.95 3.11 7.43
C ARG A 81 11.44 2.10 8.48
N PHE A 82 12.64 2.32 9.03
CA PHE A 82 13.34 1.41 9.94
C PHE A 82 13.40 1.94 11.39
N ALA A 83 12.49 2.84 11.78
CA ALA A 83 12.45 3.52 13.07
C ALA A 83 12.19 2.61 14.31
N GLY A 84 12.18 1.28 14.15
CA GLY A 84 11.84 0.35 15.22
C GLY A 84 13.02 0.03 16.14
N GLN A 85 12.79 -0.04 17.45
CA GLN A 85 13.81 -0.37 18.45
C GLN A 85 14.56 -1.68 18.14
N GLY A 86 13.86 -2.70 17.65
CA GLY A 86 14.49 -3.97 17.27
C GLY A 86 15.48 -3.84 16.10
N ILE A 87 15.22 -2.93 15.16
CA ILE A 87 16.17 -2.63 14.07
C ILE A 87 17.35 -1.81 14.58
N GLU A 88 17.13 -0.91 15.53
CA GLU A 88 18.21 -0.14 16.17
C GLU A 88 19.16 -1.07 16.93
N ASP A 89 18.62 -2.02 17.69
CA ASP A 89 19.40 -3.02 18.43
C ASP A 89 20.16 -3.94 17.47
N LEU A 90 19.53 -4.31 16.35
CA LEU A 90 20.17 -5.07 15.27
C LEU A 90 21.32 -4.27 14.62
N TYR A 91 21.13 -2.98 14.39
CA TYR A 91 22.17 -2.10 13.85
C TYR A 91 23.37 -2.00 14.80
N ARG A 92 23.14 -1.79 16.10
CA ARG A 92 24.21 -1.70 17.11
C ARG A 92 25.05 -2.97 17.18
N ARG A 93 24.41 -4.15 17.20
CA ARG A 93 25.12 -5.45 17.17
C ARG A 93 25.89 -5.66 15.88
N TRP A 94 25.32 -5.27 14.74
CA TRP A 94 26.00 -5.37 13.44
C TRP A 94 27.20 -4.42 13.36
N GLN A 95 27.05 -3.19 13.87
CA GLN A 95 28.11 -2.18 13.90
C GLN A 95 29.28 -2.62 14.81
N ALA A 96 28.97 -3.27 15.94
CA ALA A 96 29.95 -3.86 16.85
C ALA A 96 30.65 -5.11 16.29
N GLY A 97 30.16 -5.66 15.17
CA GLY A 97 30.70 -6.89 14.57
C GLY A 97 30.23 -8.18 15.25
N GLU A 98 29.30 -8.10 16.20
CA GLU A 98 28.74 -9.26 16.91
C GLU A 98 27.89 -10.13 15.97
N ILE A 99 27.19 -9.49 15.03
CA ILE A 99 26.43 -10.16 13.98
C ILE A 99 26.92 -9.71 12.60
N HIS A 100 26.99 -10.66 11.69
CA HIS A 100 27.33 -10.40 10.29
C HIS A 100 26.05 -10.24 9.46
N ASP A 101 26.19 -9.86 8.19
CA ASP A 101 25.06 -9.67 7.26
C ASP A 101 24.09 -10.87 7.26
N GLN A 102 24.60 -12.10 7.40
CA GLN A 102 23.76 -13.31 7.46
C GLN A 102 22.89 -13.37 8.73
N GLY A 103 23.41 -12.91 9.86
CA GLY A 103 22.64 -12.78 11.10
C GLY A 103 21.53 -11.75 10.96
N VAL A 104 21.83 -10.62 10.33
CA VAL A 104 20.84 -9.56 10.01
C VAL A 104 19.72 -10.13 9.14
N ARG A 105 20.04 -10.88 8.07
CA ARG A 105 19.03 -11.53 7.21
C ARG A 105 18.10 -12.48 7.97
N THR A 106 18.65 -13.17 8.96
CA THR A 106 17.90 -14.17 9.75
C THR A 106 16.99 -13.50 10.78
N GLU A 107 17.41 -12.37 11.35
CA GLU A 107 16.67 -11.67 12.39
C GLU A 107 15.67 -10.64 11.85
N TYR A 108 15.96 -10.03 10.69
CA TYR A 108 15.13 -8.99 10.10
C TYR A 108 13.64 -9.36 9.93
N PRO A 109 13.26 -10.60 9.53
CA PRO A 109 11.86 -10.97 9.38
C PRO A 109 10.99 -10.75 10.63
N LYS A 110 11.57 -10.71 11.83
CA LYS A 110 10.86 -10.44 13.09
C LYS A 110 10.45 -8.98 13.26
N PHE A 111 11.15 -8.08 12.57
CA PHE A 111 11.02 -6.64 12.72
C PHE A 111 10.43 -5.96 11.47
N ARG A 112 10.11 -6.74 10.44
CA ARG A 112 9.49 -6.22 9.22
C ARG A 112 8.07 -5.71 9.53
N THR A 113 7.65 -4.69 8.80
CA THR A 113 6.26 -4.22 8.84
C THR A 113 5.68 -4.25 7.42
N PRO A 114 4.45 -4.73 7.22
CA PRO A 114 3.61 -5.51 8.15
C PRO A 114 4.25 -6.85 8.54
N LEU A 115 3.92 -7.36 9.72
CA LEU A 115 4.32 -8.72 10.11
C LEU A 115 3.48 -9.76 9.37
N GLU A 116 2.20 -9.47 9.19
CA GLU A 116 1.22 -10.36 8.58
C GLU A 116 0.57 -9.69 7.36
N VAL A 117 0.70 -10.34 6.21
CA VAL A 117 0.07 -9.90 4.96
C VAL A 117 -0.76 -11.04 4.40
N ARG A 118 -2.06 -10.79 4.22
CA ARG A 118 -3.04 -11.75 3.69
C ARG A 118 -3.64 -11.22 2.40
N PHE A 119 -3.88 -12.13 1.47
CA PHE A 119 -4.63 -11.88 0.24
C PHE A 119 -5.80 -12.85 0.20
N ILE A 120 -7.01 -12.31 0.19
CA ILE A 120 -8.25 -13.08 0.13
C ILE A 120 -8.91 -12.74 -1.19
N SER A 121 -9.20 -13.77 -1.99
CA SER A 121 -9.98 -13.60 -3.22
C SER A 121 -11.36 -14.20 -3.05
N SER A 122 -12.37 -13.52 -3.57
CA SER A 122 -13.74 -14.05 -3.62
C SER A 122 -14.39 -13.73 -4.95
N THR A 123 -15.09 -14.73 -5.49
CA THR A 123 -15.94 -14.58 -6.66
C THR A 123 -17.33 -14.19 -6.22
N VAL A 124 -17.91 -13.16 -6.83
CA VAL A 124 -19.29 -12.76 -6.59
C VAL A 124 -20.16 -13.09 -7.79
N ASN A 125 -21.26 -13.81 -7.54
CA ASN A 125 -22.32 -14.05 -8.53
C ASN A 125 -23.20 -12.80 -8.60
N GLY A 126 -22.68 -11.73 -9.19
CA GLY A 126 -23.35 -10.45 -9.27
C GLY A 126 -23.06 -9.79 -10.59
N GLN A 127 -24.13 -9.44 -11.30
CA GLN A 127 -24.11 -8.60 -12.51
C GLN A 127 -23.13 -7.43 -12.30
N ALA A 128 -22.17 -7.29 -13.21
CA ALA A 128 -21.19 -6.20 -13.22
C ALA A 128 -21.83 -4.79 -13.39
N ALA A 129 -23.16 -4.69 -13.40
CA ALA A 129 -23.93 -3.49 -13.61
C ALA A 129 -23.75 -2.40 -12.53
N LEU A 130 -23.18 -2.71 -11.36
CA LEU A 130 -22.93 -1.68 -10.33
C LEU A 130 -21.67 -0.83 -10.60
N PHE A 131 -20.70 -1.34 -11.36
CA PHE A 131 -19.42 -0.65 -11.62
C PHE A 131 -19.05 -0.57 -13.11
N GLU A 132 -19.83 -1.21 -14.00
CA GLU A 132 -19.71 -0.99 -15.44
C GLU A 132 -20.28 0.38 -15.79
N ARG A 133 -19.42 1.27 -16.30
CA ARG A 133 -19.87 2.47 -17.02
C ARG A 133 -20.53 1.98 -18.30
N HIS A 134 -21.86 1.88 -18.31
CA HIS A 134 -22.59 1.49 -19.52
C HIS A 134 -22.14 2.37 -20.70
N PRO A 135 -21.56 1.80 -21.77
CA PRO A 135 -21.32 2.54 -22.98
C PRO A 135 -22.69 2.82 -23.61
N ARG A 136 -23.17 4.07 -23.43
CA ARG A 136 -24.30 4.70 -24.14
C ARG A 136 -25.24 3.70 -24.82
N GLN A 137 -26.12 3.08 -24.06
CA GLN A 137 -27.34 2.53 -24.64
C GLN A 137 -28.33 3.68 -24.73
N PRO A 138 -28.69 4.17 -25.94
CA PRO A 138 -29.87 5.00 -26.07
C PRO A 138 -31.07 4.12 -25.66
N LEU A 139 -31.66 4.46 -24.52
CA LEU A 139 -32.95 3.92 -24.13
C LEU A 139 -33.97 4.40 -25.17
N ASN A 140 -34.30 3.54 -26.13
CA ASN A 140 -35.54 3.67 -26.88
C ASN A 140 -36.68 3.36 -25.90
N VAL A 141 -37.02 4.34 -25.08
CA VAL A 141 -38.27 4.33 -24.33
C VAL A 141 -39.37 4.50 -25.36
N ALA A 142 -40.10 3.42 -25.64
CA ALA A 142 -41.37 3.52 -26.34
C ALA A 142 -42.29 4.38 -25.46
N VAL A 143 -42.46 5.64 -25.84
CA VAL A 143 -43.44 6.54 -25.25
C VAL A 143 -44.82 5.96 -25.57
N LYS A 144 -45.36 5.17 -24.64
CA LYS A 144 -46.80 5.00 -24.51
C LYS A 144 -47.25 6.05 -23.50
N SER A 145 -47.79 7.14 -24.03
CA SER A 145 -48.55 8.11 -23.25
C SER A 145 -49.83 7.44 -22.75
N SER A 146 -49.99 7.26 -21.45
CA SER A 146 -51.32 7.27 -20.81
C SER A 146 -51.16 7.49 -19.31
N GLU A 147 -51.73 8.61 -18.87
CA GLU A 147 -52.40 8.83 -17.58
C GLU A 147 -51.57 9.18 -16.34
N GLU A 148 -51.93 10.36 -15.83
CA GLU A 148 -51.51 11.01 -14.61
C GLU A 148 -51.72 10.13 -13.38
N ALA A 149 -50.64 9.89 -12.63
CA ALA A 149 -50.74 9.61 -11.21
C ALA A 149 -49.81 10.60 -10.48
N CYS A 150 -50.44 11.55 -9.80
CA CYS A 150 -49.83 12.54 -8.93
C CYS A 150 -49.02 11.83 -7.81
N PHE A 151 -47.70 12.01 -7.79
CA PHE A 151 -46.84 11.60 -6.68
C PHE A 151 -46.82 12.72 -5.62
N PRO A 152 -47.29 12.48 -4.38
CA PRO A 152 -47.18 13.45 -3.31
C PRO A 152 -45.83 13.23 -2.61
N GLY A 153 -44.86 14.10 -2.84
CA GLY A 153 -43.55 13.97 -2.20
C GLY A 153 -42.55 15.01 -2.67
N ASP A 154 -42.93 16.29 -2.61
CA ASP A 154 -41.99 17.39 -2.79
C ASP A 154 -41.19 17.58 -1.49
N PHE A 155 -39.90 17.22 -1.53
CA PHE A 155 -38.95 17.39 -0.41
C PHE A 155 -37.98 18.55 -0.65
N THR A 156 -38.40 19.58 -1.39
CA THR A 156 -37.54 20.75 -1.65
C THR A 156 -38.21 22.08 -1.35
N HIS A 157 -38.54 22.31 -0.08
CA HIS A 157 -38.66 23.66 0.45
C HIS A 157 -37.85 23.79 1.74
N ASN A 158 -36.64 24.35 1.61
CA ASN A 158 -36.00 25.33 2.50
C ASN A 158 -34.48 25.31 2.31
N VAL A 159 -34.01 25.90 1.21
CA VAL A 159 -32.66 26.47 1.15
C VAL A 159 -32.83 27.94 0.83
N THR A 160 -32.81 28.76 1.89
CA THR A 160 -32.73 30.22 1.76
C THR A 160 -31.27 30.60 1.50
N PRO A 161 -30.92 31.24 0.37
CA PRO A 161 -29.63 31.88 0.21
C PRO A 161 -29.72 33.30 0.79
N ALA A 162 -28.93 33.57 1.83
CA ALA A 162 -28.62 34.92 2.26
C ALA A 162 -27.79 35.63 1.19
N TRP A 163 -28.12 36.87 0.80
CA TRP A 163 -27.18 37.97 0.48
C TRP A 163 -27.94 39.31 0.30
N ARG A 164 -27.75 40.26 1.21
CA ARG A 164 -27.01 41.53 1.01
C ARG A 164 -26.78 42.22 2.33
#